data_AF-A6GAZ9-F1
#
_entry.id   AF-A6GAZ9-F1
#
_cell.length_a   1.000
_cell.length_b   1.000
_cell.length_c   1.000
_cell.angle_alpha   90.00
_cell.angle_beta   90.00
_cell.angle_gamma   90.00
#
_symmetry.space_group_name_H-M   'P 1'
#
loop_
_entity.id
_entity.type
_entity.pdbx_description
1 polymer ?
#
loop_
_entity_poly.entity_id
_entity_poly.type
_entity_poly.pdbx_seq_one_letter_code
_entity_poly.pdbx_strand_id
1 'polypeptide(L)'
;MLRAAHTLRSASLAALVGLPLAACGSSLVESATDGADEVGSDASDSEDDADVDADAGSSESGTDTDTDTDTGTDSTETEATDTDSSSESEAGSTEEESSSESEDTETGCEEQAECAAGNCVNGECLQVVSCQELQNFDPLETLPSGVYELDPDGPGPAAPYAAYCEFDLFGGGWTLVLKADGGESNLGWDAPQWTSGETFNPGFPDRDRSEALLASYTSVEVSELLIGVESPVLAGAEPLVLKWETLPLPQPGASLHELIAPGEWIETDLGRDTWKSLIANSSLQSNCNREGLNARNDNDSYAKVRVGIITNEQDNCNTPDAWLGVGGDYPGGCGIATDGTVGNFAGCQADNGTQNLYAFALVFVR
;
A
#
# COMPACT_ATOMS: atom_id res chain seq x y z
N MET A 1 -53.48 20.17 -12.03
CA MET A 1 -53.58 21.61 -12.34
C MET A 1 -52.17 22.17 -12.49
N LEU A 2 -51.95 22.94 -13.57
CA LEU A 2 -50.79 23.79 -13.97
C LEU A 2 -49.45 23.62 -13.21
N ARG A 3 -48.40 23.10 -13.86
CA ARG A 3 -47.33 23.82 -14.63
C ARG A 3 -46.45 24.76 -13.78
N ALA A 4 -45.16 24.44 -13.68
CA ALA A 4 -44.06 25.31 -14.14
C ALA A 4 -42.73 24.54 -14.15
N ALA A 5 -42.22 24.24 -15.35
CA ALA A 5 -40.84 23.81 -15.59
C ALA A 5 -39.97 25.07 -15.75
N HIS A 6 -38.84 25.13 -15.05
CA HIS A 6 -37.83 26.17 -15.27
C HIS A 6 -36.83 25.70 -16.32
N THR A 7 -36.73 26.48 -17.39
CA THR A 7 -35.76 26.36 -18.48
C THR A 7 -34.64 27.34 -18.19
N LEU A 8 -33.40 26.89 -18.02
CA LEU A 8 -32.23 27.78 -18.03
C LEU A 8 -31.50 27.63 -19.36
N ARG A 9 -31.41 28.76 -20.06
CA ARG A 9 -30.78 28.94 -21.36
C ARG A 9 -29.29 29.26 -21.18
N SER A 10 -28.53 28.67 -22.10
CA SER A 10 -27.15 28.94 -22.48
C SER A 10 -26.82 30.42 -22.70
N ALA A 11 -25.59 30.82 -22.36
CA ALA A 11 -24.91 31.97 -22.95
C ALA A 11 -23.40 31.69 -23.09
N SER A 12 -22.97 31.40 -24.32
CA SER A 12 -21.59 31.55 -24.78
C SER A 12 -21.19 33.03 -24.81
N LEU A 13 -19.94 33.34 -24.44
CA LEU A 13 -19.27 34.55 -24.88
C LEU A 13 -17.89 34.18 -25.42
N ALA A 14 -17.65 34.56 -26.67
CA ALA A 14 -16.42 34.31 -27.40
C ALA A 14 -15.47 35.52 -27.35
N ALA A 15 -14.17 35.21 -27.25
CA ALA A 15 -13.00 35.82 -27.91
C ALA A 15 -12.71 37.33 -27.79
N LEU A 16 -11.46 37.66 -27.40
CA LEU A 16 -10.61 38.63 -28.12
C LEU A 16 -9.12 38.38 -27.76
N VAL A 17 -8.34 37.79 -28.66
CA VAL A 17 -7.27 38.41 -29.49
C VAL A 17 -5.99 38.77 -28.72
N GLY A 18 -4.88 38.11 -29.12
CA GLY A 18 -3.54 38.32 -28.57
C GLY A 18 -2.68 39.34 -29.31
N LEU A 19 -1.41 39.44 -28.88
CA LEU A 19 -0.23 39.82 -29.66
C LEU A 19 1.04 39.58 -28.82
N PRO A 20 2.16 39.11 -29.42
CA PRO A 20 3.45 38.93 -28.77
C PRO A 20 4.32 40.19 -28.93
N LEU A 21 5.29 40.39 -28.02
CA LEU A 21 6.40 41.34 -28.24
C LEU A 21 7.76 40.66 -28.14
N ALA A 22 8.61 41.10 -29.06
CA ALA A 22 9.88 40.56 -29.46
C ALA A 22 11.07 41.05 -28.62
N ALA A 23 12.18 40.35 -28.86
CA ALA A 23 13.53 40.57 -28.35
C ALA A 23 14.22 41.86 -28.83
N CYS A 24 15.25 42.25 -28.07
CA CYS A 24 16.49 42.96 -28.47
C CYS A 24 17.61 42.30 -27.62
N GLY A 25 18.74 41.76 -28.11
CA GLY A 25 19.77 42.30 -29.03
C GLY A 25 20.67 43.28 -28.27
N SER A 26 22.01 43.24 -28.17
CA SER A 26 23.13 42.50 -28.78
C SER A 26 24.37 42.73 -27.86
N SER A 27 25.49 42.01 -27.89
CA SER A 27 26.60 42.25 -28.83
C SER A 27 27.89 41.47 -28.46
N LEU A 28 28.49 40.87 -29.50
CA LEU A 28 29.91 40.87 -29.92
C LEU A 28 31.02 40.24 -29.02
N VAL A 29 31.71 39.20 -29.54
CA VAL A 29 33.06 39.34 -30.15
C VAL A 29 33.46 38.07 -30.94
N GLU A 30 34.08 38.29 -32.11
CA GLU A 30 34.74 37.31 -32.99
C GLU A 30 36.07 36.80 -32.42
N SER A 31 36.47 35.57 -32.78
CA SER A 31 37.73 35.35 -33.53
C SER A 31 37.86 33.88 -33.97
N ALA A 32 38.11 33.70 -35.26
CA ALA A 32 38.42 32.43 -35.93
C ALA A 32 39.86 31.95 -35.65
N THR A 33 40.11 30.65 -35.83
CA THR A 33 41.26 30.13 -36.61
C THR A 33 41.06 28.67 -37.03
N ASP A 34 41.46 28.41 -38.28
CA ASP A 34 41.70 27.17 -39.03
C ASP A 34 42.39 26.00 -38.31
N GLY A 35 42.22 24.79 -38.87
CA GLY A 35 43.21 23.73 -38.80
C GLY A 35 42.65 22.31 -39.03
N ALA A 36 42.76 21.81 -40.26
CA ALA A 36 42.57 20.41 -40.63
C ALA A 36 43.90 19.62 -40.55
N ASP A 37 43.79 18.31 -40.84
CA ASP A 37 44.81 17.26 -41.01
C ASP A 37 45.12 16.42 -39.74
N GLU A 38 44.77 15.14 -39.63
CA GLU A 38 45.05 13.92 -40.43
C GLU A 38 46.24 13.09 -39.88
N VAL A 39 46.00 11.77 -39.86
CA VAL A 39 46.91 10.60 -39.82
C VAL A 39 47.67 10.16 -38.54
N GLY A 40 47.34 8.93 -38.11
CA GLY A 40 48.29 7.83 -37.81
C GLY A 40 48.86 7.77 -36.39
N SER A 41 49.18 6.61 -35.80
CA SER A 41 49.08 5.19 -36.14
C SER A 41 49.53 4.40 -34.89
N ASP A 42 49.30 3.08 -34.92
CA ASP A 42 49.94 2.01 -34.14
C ASP A 42 49.45 1.79 -32.69
N ALA A 43 48.83 0.65 -32.33
CA ALA A 43 49.09 -0.78 -32.53
C ALA A 43 50.04 -1.41 -31.49
N SER A 44 49.84 -2.72 -31.32
CA SER A 44 50.54 -3.75 -30.52
C SER A 44 49.98 -3.99 -29.12
N ASP A 45 49.22 -5.09 -28.91
CA ASP A 45 49.68 -6.49 -28.67
C ASP A 45 50.19 -6.64 -27.23
N SER A 46 49.94 -7.69 -26.44
CA SER A 46 49.76 -9.14 -26.64
C SER A 46 49.29 -9.71 -25.27
N GLU A 47 48.31 -10.62 -25.20
CA GLU A 47 48.41 -12.10 -25.11
C GLU A 47 49.16 -12.70 -23.90
N ASP A 48 48.52 -13.77 -23.40
CA ASP A 48 48.98 -14.92 -22.58
C ASP A 48 49.20 -14.77 -21.06
N ASP A 49 48.42 -15.54 -20.29
CA ASP A 49 48.92 -16.78 -19.68
C ASP A 49 47.78 -17.67 -19.14
N ALA A 50 47.88 -18.96 -19.46
CA ALA A 50 47.08 -20.06 -18.95
C ALA A 50 47.92 -20.89 -17.97
N ASP A 51 47.28 -21.50 -16.95
CA ASP A 51 47.54 -22.88 -16.47
C ASP A 51 46.54 -23.19 -15.32
N VAL A 52 45.60 -24.13 -15.46
CA VAL A 52 45.65 -25.59 -15.19
C VAL A 52 45.90 -25.94 -13.71
N ASP A 53 44.87 -26.45 -13.01
CA ASP A 53 44.93 -27.82 -12.47
C ASP A 53 43.56 -28.34 -11.98
N ALA A 54 43.40 -29.64 -12.19
CA ALA A 54 42.22 -30.45 -11.92
C ALA A 54 42.26 -31.06 -10.51
N ASP A 55 41.10 -31.37 -9.94
CA ASP A 55 40.92 -32.70 -9.33
C ASP A 55 39.46 -33.16 -9.35
N ALA A 56 39.31 -34.43 -9.66
CA ALA A 56 38.06 -35.17 -9.79
C ALA A 56 38.02 -36.26 -8.71
N GLY A 57 36.89 -36.41 -8.03
CA GLY A 57 36.67 -37.53 -7.11
C GLY A 57 35.19 -37.84 -6.95
N SER A 58 34.71 -38.82 -7.73
CA SER A 58 33.42 -39.49 -7.53
C SER A 58 33.59 -40.76 -6.68
N SER A 59 32.45 -41.30 -6.23
CA SER A 59 32.18 -42.70 -5.84
C SER A 59 32.48 -43.04 -4.35
N GLU A 60 31.72 -43.82 -3.57
CA GLU A 60 30.63 -44.78 -3.80
C GLU A 60 29.66 -44.89 -2.59
N SER A 61 28.52 -45.51 -2.86
CA SER A 61 27.53 -46.07 -1.94
C SER A 61 28.08 -47.14 -0.99
N GLY A 62 27.44 -47.28 0.17
CA GLY A 62 27.51 -48.48 1.01
C GLY A 62 26.29 -48.56 1.93
N THR A 63 25.34 -49.42 1.56
CA THR A 63 24.33 -50.01 2.45
C THR A 63 25.01 -50.89 3.49
N ASP A 64 24.47 -50.98 4.70
CA ASP A 64 24.18 -52.29 5.32
C ASP A 64 23.28 -52.12 6.56
N THR A 65 22.24 -52.95 6.53
CA THR A 65 21.33 -53.33 7.59
C THR A 65 22.05 -54.12 8.68
N ASP A 66 21.60 -54.03 9.94
CA ASP A 66 21.07 -55.20 10.65
C ASP A 66 20.44 -54.81 12.00
N THR A 67 19.14 -55.07 12.04
CA THR A 67 18.34 -55.72 13.09
C THR A 67 19.09 -56.18 14.34
N ASP A 68 18.54 -55.87 15.52
CA ASP A 68 18.10 -56.94 16.40
C ASP A 68 16.97 -56.51 17.35
N THR A 69 16.09 -57.49 17.51
CA THR A 69 14.78 -57.50 18.16
C THR A 69 14.97 -57.97 19.59
N ASP A 70 14.22 -57.45 20.58
CA ASP A 70 13.47 -58.34 21.48
C ASP A 70 12.45 -57.60 22.37
N THR A 71 11.18 -57.89 22.08
CA THR A 71 10.10 -58.39 22.97
C THR A 71 9.88 -57.67 24.31
N GLY A 72 8.71 -57.07 24.51
CA GLY A 72 7.47 -57.74 24.95
C GLY A 72 7.12 -57.21 26.36
N THR A 73 5.91 -57.05 26.87
CA THR A 73 4.55 -57.55 26.64
C THR A 73 3.69 -56.71 27.61
N ASP A 74 2.73 -55.93 27.12
CA ASP A 74 1.27 -56.19 27.14
C ASP A 74 0.55 -56.10 28.51
N SER A 75 -0.52 -55.28 28.50
CA SER A 75 -1.76 -55.33 29.32
C SER A 75 -1.62 -55.13 30.85
N THR A 76 -2.49 -54.40 31.56
CA THR A 76 -3.95 -54.52 31.57
C THR A 76 -4.67 -53.27 32.11
N GLU A 77 -5.89 -53.15 31.63
CA GLU A 77 -7.09 -52.41 32.03
C GLU A 77 -7.49 -52.37 33.53
N THR A 78 -8.09 -51.22 33.88
CA THR A 78 -9.39 -50.97 34.59
C THR A 78 -9.71 -51.69 35.90
N GLU A 79 -10.15 -50.92 36.91
CA GLU A 79 -11.50 -50.99 37.52
C GLU A 79 -11.62 -50.17 38.82
N ALA A 80 -12.87 -49.76 39.07
CA ALA A 80 -13.36 -48.78 40.02
C ALA A 80 -13.32 -49.20 41.51
N THR A 81 -13.48 -48.21 42.40
CA THR A 81 -14.30 -48.35 43.62
C THR A 81 -14.92 -47.01 44.02
N ASP A 82 -16.24 -47.04 44.20
CA ASP A 82 -17.12 -46.00 44.73
C ASP A 82 -16.92 -45.70 46.23
N THR A 83 -17.52 -44.57 46.66
CA THR A 83 -18.63 -44.44 47.64
C THR A 83 -18.45 -43.39 48.78
N ASP A 84 -19.32 -42.38 48.71
CA ASP A 84 -20.10 -41.65 49.75
C ASP A 84 -19.48 -41.11 51.06
N SER A 85 -19.68 -39.81 51.32
CA SER A 85 -20.72 -39.34 52.27
C SER A 85 -20.75 -37.82 52.46
N SER A 86 -21.99 -37.33 52.62
CA SER A 86 -22.53 -35.98 52.68
C SER A 86 -22.29 -35.20 54.00
N SER A 87 -22.39 -33.87 53.96
CA SER A 87 -23.22 -33.08 54.91
C SER A 87 -23.37 -31.60 54.52
N GLU A 88 -24.61 -31.14 54.70
CA GLU A 88 -25.27 -29.82 54.60
C GLU A 88 -24.70 -28.77 55.61
N SER A 89 -25.01 -27.47 55.70
CA SER A 89 -25.85 -26.46 55.05
C SER A 89 -25.60 -25.06 55.71
N GLU A 90 -26.24 -24.02 55.15
CA GLU A 90 -26.62 -22.70 55.74
C GLU A 90 -25.58 -21.55 55.86
N ALA A 91 -25.81 -20.44 55.14
CA ALA A 91 -26.53 -19.26 55.67
C ALA A 91 -26.16 -17.97 54.90
N GLY A 92 -27.15 -17.09 54.68
CA GLY A 92 -26.93 -15.64 54.65
C GLY A 92 -27.49 -14.86 53.46
N SER A 93 -28.82 -14.73 53.41
CA SER A 93 -29.50 -13.72 52.61
C SER A 93 -29.31 -12.33 53.23
N THR A 94 -28.85 -11.36 52.44
CA THR A 94 -29.07 -9.94 52.72
C THR A 94 -29.65 -9.30 51.47
N GLU A 95 -30.94 -9.00 51.56
CA GLU A 95 -31.63 -8.07 50.66
C GLU A 95 -31.13 -6.67 50.99
N GLU A 96 -30.52 -6.01 50.02
CA GLU A 96 -30.32 -4.57 50.00
C GLU A 96 -31.11 -4.05 48.81
N GLU A 97 -32.28 -3.50 49.12
CA GLU A 97 -33.11 -2.69 48.24
C GLU A 97 -32.32 -1.42 47.88
N SER A 98 -31.59 -1.46 46.76
CA SER A 98 -31.14 -0.23 46.11
C SER A 98 -32.12 0.10 45.01
N SER A 99 -32.94 1.11 45.28
CA SER A 99 -33.85 1.76 44.35
C SER A 99 -33.18 2.01 43.01
N SER A 100 -33.72 1.36 41.98
CA SER A 100 -33.51 1.66 40.58
C SER A 100 -34.07 3.05 40.28
N GLU A 101 -33.23 4.07 40.35
CA GLU A 101 -33.40 5.30 39.59
C GLU A 101 -32.49 5.19 38.38
N SER A 102 -33.00 4.53 37.33
CA SER A 102 -32.44 4.65 35.98
C SER A 102 -32.76 6.05 35.48
N GLU A 103 -32.00 7.03 35.96
CA GLU A 103 -31.79 8.24 35.19
C GLU A 103 -30.85 7.82 34.07
N ASP A 104 -31.41 7.60 32.88
CA ASP A 104 -30.66 7.59 31.62
C ASP A 104 -30.03 8.99 31.47
N THR A 105 -28.96 9.24 32.22
CA THR A 105 -28.01 10.27 31.86
C THR A 105 -27.35 9.73 30.62
N GLU A 106 -27.72 10.30 29.47
CA GLU A 106 -26.91 10.26 28.26
C GLU A 106 -25.46 10.53 28.67
N THR A 107 -24.66 9.46 28.77
CA THR A 107 -23.28 9.53 29.24
C THR A 107 -22.49 10.18 28.12
N GLY A 108 -22.48 11.51 28.12
CA GLY A 108 -21.61 12.26 27.23
C GLY A 108 -20.14 11.98 27.55
N CYS A 109 -19.27 12.38 26.64
CA CYS A 109 -17.83 12.18 26.77
C CYS A 109 -17.06 13.51 26.63
N GLU A 110 -15.98 13.67 27.37
CA GLU A 110 -15.02 14.78 27.21
C GLU A 110 -13.73 14.32 26.52
N GLU A 111 -13.39 13.04 26.67
CA GLU A 111 -12.18 12.43 26.14
C GLU A 111 -12.46 11.06 25.51
N GLN A 112 -11.59 10.62 24.59
CA GLN A 112 -11.74 9.33 23.89
C GLN A 112 -11.87 8.13 24.84
N ALA A 113 -11.18 8.16 25.98
CA ALA A 113 -11.17 7.07 26.96
C ALA A 113 -12.50 6.88 27.72
N GLU A 114 -13.43 7.84 27.64
CA GLU A 114 -14.74 7.76 28.31
C GLU A 114 -15.75 6.95 27.48
N CYS A 115 -15.48 6.76 26.19
CA CYS A 115 -16.30 5.92 25.33
C CYS A 115 -15.97 4.45 25.54
N ALA A 116 -16.97 3.67 25.97
CA ALA A 116 -16.85 2.22 26.06
C ALA A 116 -16.66 1.56 24.68
N ALA A 117 -17.16 2.21 23.63
CA ALA A 117 -16.92 1.88 22.23
C ALA A 117 -17.09 3.16 21.38
N GLY A 118 -16.39 3.21 20.25
CA GLY A 118 -16.39 4.33 19.34
C GLY A 118 -15.50 5.50 19.78
N ASN A 119 -15.77 6.66 19.19
CA ASN A 119 -14.95 7.86 19.35
C ASN A 119 -15.77 8.96 20.02
N CYS A 120 -15.14 9.65 20.96
CA CYS A 120 -15.70 10.85 21.56
C CYS A 120 -15.64 12.02 20.59
N VAL A 121 -16.79 12.53 20.19
CA VAL A 121 -16.92 13.69 19.30
C VAL A 121 -18.06 14.57 19.80
N ASN A 122 -17.78 15.85 20.03
CA ASN A 122 -18.79 16.84 20.43
C ASN A 122 -19.65 16.46 21.65
N GLY A 123 -19.11 15.67 22.58
CA GLY A 123 -19.85 15.22 23.76
C GLY A 123 -20.54 13.87 23.60
N GLU A 124 -20.45 13.21 22.45
CA GLU A 124 -21.14 11.96 22.14
C GLU A 124 -20.14 10.86 21.75
N CYS A 125 -20.42 9.62 22.16
CA CYS A 125 -19.65 8.45 21.73
C CYS A 125 -20.23 7.88 20.44
N LEU A 126 -19.46 7.99 19.35
CA LEU A 126 -19.90 7.62 18.01
C LEU A 126 -19.13 6.42 17.47
N GLN A 127 -19.86 5.38 17.08
CA GLN A 127 -19.34 4.29 16.25
C GLN A 127 -19.55 4.66 14.79
N VAL A 128 -18.46 4.66 14.01
CA VAL A 128 -18.44 5.13 12.63
C VAL A 128 -17.65 4.14 11.77
N VAL A 129 -18.02 4.00 10.50
CA VAL A 129 -17.44 2.99 9.60
C VAL A 129 -16.17 3.48 8.91
N SER A 130 -15.91 4.79 8.90
CA SER A 130 -14.76 5.40 8.23
C SER A 130 -14.34 6.71 8.88
N CYS A 131 -13.11 7.14 8.60
CA CYS A 131 -12.63 8.46 8.99
C CYS A 131 -13.42 9.58 8.30
N GLN A 132 -13.93 9.37 7.08
CA GLN A 132 -14.76 10.34 6.39
C GLN A 132 -16.08 10.57 7.12
N GLU A 133 -16.70 9.50 7.63
CA GLU A 133 -17.89 9.60 8.46
C GLU A 133 -17.59 10.30 9.79
N LEU A 134 -16.48 9.93 10.45
CA LEU A 134 -16.04 10.56 11.69
C LEU A 134 -15.88 12.09 11.53
N GLN A 135 -15.23 12.52 10.45
CA GLN A 135 -15.04 13.93 10.12
C GLN A 135 -16.37 14.66 9.91
N ASN A 136 -17.38 14.01 9.32
CA ASN A 136 -18.69 14.61 9.11
C ASN A 136 -19.43 14.91 10.42
N PHE A 137 -19.13 14.18 11.50
CA PHE A 137 -19.65 14.45 12.85
C PHE A 137 -18.87 15.56 13.58
N ASP A 138 -17.75 16.02 13.04
CA ASP A 138 -16.95 17.12 13.56
C ASP A 138 -16.85 18.30 12.56
N PRO A 139 -17.95 19.02 12.32
CA PRO A 139 -17.98 20.12 11.34
C PRO A 139 -17.15 21.34 11.77
N LEU A 140 -16.58 21.33 12.99
CA LEU A 140 -15.71 22.37 13.51
C LEU A 140 -14.23 22.04 13.34
N GLU A 141 -13.88 20.90 12.73
CA GLU A 141 -12.51 20.46 12.45
C GLU A 141 -11.63 20.50 13.72
N THR A 142 -12.16 19.94 14.81
CA THR A 142 -11.50 19.88 16.13
C THR A 142 -10.70 18.59 16.34
N LEU A 143 -11.00 17.53 15.59
CA LEU A 143 -10.31 16.25 15.66
C LEU A 143 -8.93 16.32 14.97
N PRO A 144 -7.82 16.03 15.68
CA PRO A 144 -6.51 15.93 15.05
C PRO A 144 -6.37 14.62 14.27
N SER A 145 -5.51 14.59 13.25
CA SER A 145 -5.09 13.33 12.62
C SER A 145 -4.45 12.39 13.66
N GLY A 146 -4.80 11.10 13.63
CA GLY A 146 -4.42 10.15 14.67
C GLY A 146 -5.09 8.79 14.51
N VAL A 147 -4.85 7.88 15.45
CA VAL A 147 -5.51 6.56 15.47
C VAL A 147 -6.87 6.67 16.15
N TYR A 148 -7.91 6.18 15.47
CA TYR A 148 -9.29 6.15 15.94
C TYR A 148 -9.85 4.73 15.84
N GLU A 149 -10.93 4.48 16.58
CA GLU A 149 -11.67 3.22 16.50
C GLU A 149 -12.75 3.32 15.41
N LEU A 150 -12.70 2.42 14.44
CA LEU A 150 -13.69 2.32 13.37
C LEU A 150 -14.45 1.01 13.50
N ASP A 151 -15.74 1.03 13.20
CA ASP A 151 -16.61 -0.12 13.27
C ASP A 151 -17.14 -0.47 11.87
N PRO A 152 -16.70 -1.56 11.25
CA PRO A 152 -16.97 -1.84 9.83
C PRO A 152 -18.45 -2.11 9.53
N ASP A 153 -19.27 -2.46 10.52
CA ASP A 153 -20.72 -2.62 10.35
C ASP A 153 -21.55 -1.82 11.37
N GLY A 154 -20.91 -0.86 12.06
CA GLY A 154 -21.54 -0.03 13.08
C GLY A 154 -22.06 -0.90 14.24
N PRO A 155 -23.30 -0.72 14.72
CA PRO A 155 -23.84 -1.55 15.82
C PRO A 155 -24.05 -3.04 15.49
N GLY A 156 -23.42 -3.56 14.43
CA GLY A 156 -23.50 -4.93 13.96
C GLY A 156 -22.60 -5.90 14.74
N PRO A 157 -22.49 -7.15 14.26
CA PRO A 157 -21.69 -8.18 14.90
C PRO A 157 -20.18 -8.10 14.63
N ALA A 158 -19.72 -7.33 13.64
CA ALA A 158 -18.29 -7.21 13.39
C ALA A 158 -17.62 -6.45 14.53
N ALA A 159 -16.37 -6.80 14.83
CA ALA A 159 -15.62 -6.12 15.88
C ALA A 159 -15.05 -4.80 15.34
N PRO A 160 -15.05 -3.72 16.14
CA PRO A 160 -14.29 -2.52 15.84
C PRO A 160 -12.80 -2.80 15.69
N TYR A 161 -12.12 -1.94 14.95
CA TYR A 161 -10.68 -1.98 14.74
C TYR A 161 -10.08 -0.57 14.77
N ALA A 162 -8.79 -0.49 15.06
CA ALA A 162 -8.07 0.77 15.03
C ALA A 162 -7.53 1.07 13.64
N ALA A 163 -7.62 2.33 13.20
CA ALA A 163 -6.96 2.82 11.99
C ALA A 163 -6.56 4.29 12.14
N TYR A 164 -5.50 4.71 11.43
CA TYR A 164 -5.15 6.13 11.36
C TYR A 164 -6.13 6.89 10.47
N CYS A 165 -6.71 7.95 11.01
CA CYS A 165 -7.46 8.97 10.29
C CYS A 165 -6.57 10.17 9.99
N GLU A 166 -6.46 10.53 8.71
CA GLU A 166 -5.80 11.76 8.28
C GLU A 166 -6.86 12.81 7.90
N PHE A 167 -6.95 13.86 8.71
CA PHE A 167 -7.95 14.93 8.58
C PHE A 167 -7.41 16.21 7.95
N ASP A 168 -6.08 16.39 7.89
CA ASP A 168 -5.49 17.65 7.43
C ASP A 168 -5.16 17.62 5.93
N LEU A 169 -4.75 16.47 5.40
CA LEU A 169 -4.30 16.36 4.01
C LEU A 169 -5.47 16.28 3.03
N PHE A 170 -5.43 17.09 1.97
CA PHE A 170 -6.36 17.01 0.82
C PHE A 170 -7.86 16.97 1.20
N GLY A 171 -8.25 17.72 2.23
CA GLY A 171 -9.64 17.79 2.71
C GLY A 171 -10.00 16.78 3.79
N GLY A 172 -9.07 15.89 4.15
CA GLY A 172 -9.24 14.95 5.25
C GLY A 172 -10.19 13.78 4.95
N GLY A 173 -10.58 13.08 6.02
CA GLY A 173 -11.48 11.93 5.94
C GLY A 173 -10.80 10.64 5.47
N TRP A 174 -9.48 10.64 5.34
CA TRP A 174 -8.71 9.52 4.83
C TRP A 174 -8.53 8.44 5.89
N THR A 175 -8.89 7.21 5.55
CA THR A 175 -8.71 6.04 6.41
C THR A 175 -7.51 5.22 5.96
N LEU A 176 -6.53 4.98 6.84
CA LEU A 176 -5.36 4.16 6.51
C LEU A 176 -5.80 2.73 6.20
N VAL A 177 -5.31 2.18 5.09
CA VAL A 177 -5.63 0.82 4.64
C VAL A 177 -4.42 -0.09 4.77
N LEU A 178 -3.27 0.34 4.26
CA LEU A 178 -2.06 -0.46 4.31
C LEU A 178 -0.80 0.38 4.43
N LYS A 179 0.24 -0.29 4.92
CA LYS A 179 1.61 0.16 5.00
C LYS A 179 2.49 -0.94 4.42
N ALA A 180 3.34 -0.60 3.47
CA ALA A 180 4.16 -1.57 2.75
C ALA A 180 5.63 -1.13 2.68
N ASP A 181 6.52 -2.07 2.99
CA ASP A 181 7.97 -1.87 2.93
C ASP A 181 8.51 -2.51 1.65
N GLY A 182 9.12 -1.69 0.79
CA GLY A 182 9.69 -2.15 -0.46
C GLY A 182 10.81 -3.16 -0.32
N GLY A 183 11.45 -3.27 0.86
CA GLY A 183 12.44 -4.30 1.15
C GLY A 183 11.86 -5.64 1.58
N GLU A 184 10.54 -5.73 1.80
CA GLU A 184 9.84 -6.93 2.26
C GLU A 184 8.93 -7.51 1.19
N SER A 185 8.79 -8.83 1.17
CA SER A 185 8.00 -9.54 0.15
C SER A 185 6.50 -9.67 0.50
N ASN A 186 6.10 -9.27 1.71
CA ASN A 186 4.77 -9.57 2.27
C ASN A 186 3.62 -8.89 1.52
N LEU A 187 3.89 -7.78 0.84
CA LEU A 187 2.91 -7.02 0.06
C LEU A 187 3.33 -6.86 -1.41
N GLY A 188 4.13 -7.80 -1.93
CA GLY A 188 4.46 -7.88 -3.37
C GLY A 188 3.26 -8.26 -4.24
N TRP A 189 3.43 -8.20 -5.56
CA TRP A 189 2.33 -8.44 -6.51
C TRP A 189 1.53 -9.73 -6.24
N ASP A 190 2.20 -10.86 -6.03
CA ASP A 190 1.58 -12.18 -5.82
C ASP A 190 1.20 -12.48 -4.35
N ALA A 191 1.35 -11.50 -3.46
CA ALA A 191 1.06 -11.69 -2.05
C ALA A 191 -0.43 -12.02 -1.81
N PRO A 192 -0.75 -13.07 -1.02
CA PRO A 192 -2.14 -13.49 -0.80
C PRO A 192 -3.00 -12.41 -0.14
N GLN A 193 -2.39 -11.49 0.61
CA GLN A 193 -2.99 -10.34 1.30
C GLN A 193 -3.89 -9.51 0.36
N TRP A 194 -3.52 -9.38 -0.91
CA TRP A 194 -4.31 -8.62 -1.89
C TRP A 194 -5.68 -9.25 -2.18
N THR A 195 -5.83 -10.57 -1.99
CA THR A 195 -7.00 -11.33 -2.44
C THR A 195 -7.74 -12.03 -1.31
N SER A 196 -7.08 -12.40 -0.22
CA SER A 196 -7.67 -13.18 0.86
C SER A 196 -8.75 -12.43 1.65
N GLY A 197 -8.65 -11.10 1.72
CA GLY A 197 -9.47 -10.27 2.60
C GLY A 197 -9.07 -10.36 4.07
N GLU A 198 -7.97 -11.06 4.38
CA GLU A 198 -7.42 -11.15 5.73
C GLU A 198 -6.49 -9.96 6.03
N THR A 199 -6.52 -9.49 7.27
CA THR A 199 -5.60 -8.45 7.74
C THR A 199 -4.19 -8.99 7.91
N PHE A 200 -3.19 -8.12 7.75
CA PHE A 200 -1.79 -8.40 8.05
C PHE A 200 -1.30 -7.43 9.12
N ASN A 201 -0.73 -7.93 10.21
CA ASN A 201 -0.22 -7.10 11.31
C ASN A 201 -1.18 -5.97 11.78
N PRO A 202 -2.47 -6.28 12.10
CA PRO A 202 -3.46 -5.25 12.41
C PRO A 202 -3.17 -4.45 13.70
N GLY A 203 -2.20 -4.88 14.51
CA GLY A 203 -1.75 -4.17 15.71
C GLY A 203 -0.90 -2.93 15.46
N PHE A 204 -0.65 -2.55 14.20
CA PHE A 204 0.10 -1.34 13.82
C PHE A 204 -0.78 -0.37 13.01
N PRO A 205 -1.79 0.25 13.64
CA PRO A 205 -2.74 1.13 12.95
C PRO A 205 -2.19 2.53 12.68
N ASP A 206 -1.07 2.92 13.29
CA ASP A 206 -0.47 4.26 13.18
C ASP A 206 0.50 4.37 11.99
N ARG A 207 1.01 5.57 11.71
CA ARG A 207 1.93 5.90 10.60
C ARG A 207 3.39 5.60 10.92
N ASP A 208 3.65 4.44 11.51
CA ASP A 208 5.00 3.90 11.72
C ASP A 208 5.51 3.10 10.51
N ARG A 209 6.80 2.69 10.53
CA ARG A 209 7.43 1.86 9.49
C ARG A 209 7.19 0.35 9.63
N SER A 210 6.11 -0.07 10.26
CA SER A 210 5.73 -1.49 10.34
C SER A 210 4.70 -1.79 9.27
N GLU A 211 4.94 -2.81 8.45
CA GLU A 211 3.96 -3.23 7.45
C GLU A 211 2.64 -3.66 8.10
N ALA A 212 1.53 -3.25 7.50
CA ALA A 212 0.19 -3.59 7.94
C ALA A 212 -0.80 -3.59 6.78
N LEU A 213 -1.84 -4.39 6.89
CA LEU A 213 -3.06 -4.36 6.08
C LEU A 213 -4.23 -4.43 7.06
N LEU A 214 -4.98 -3.35 7.18
CA LEU A 214 -6.02 -3.17 8.18
C LEU A 214 -7.40 -3.61 7.64
N ALA A 215 -8.37 -3.76 8.53
CA ALA A 215 -9.73 -4.16 8.15
C ALA A 215 -10.44 -3.11 7.25
N SER A 216 -9.96 -1.87 7.24
CA SER A 216 -10.38 -0.83 6.30
C SER A 216 -10.17 -1.22 4.84
N TYR A 217 -9.24 -2.15 4.54
CA TYR A 217 -9.04 -2.69 3.19
C TYR A 217 -10.30 -3.34 2.60
N THR A 218 -11.13 -3.96 3.44
CA THR A 218 -12.32 -4.72 3.02
C THR A 218 -13.63 -4.06 3.44
N SER A 219 -13.60 -3.03 4.29
CA SER A 219 -14.80 -2.47 4.93
C SER A 219 -15.10 -1.01 4.61
N VAL A 220 -14.12 -0.23 4.14
CA VAL A 220 -14.33 1.20 3.88
C VAL A 220 -14.59 1.41 2.40
N GLU A 221 -15.74 2.03 2.08
CA GLU A 221 -16.05 2.46 0.71
C GLU A 221 -14.95 3.37 0.17
N VAL A 222 -14.63 3.21 -1.12
CA VAL A 222 -13.51 3.91 -1.73
C VAL A 222 -13.94 4.59 -3.02
N SER A 223 -13.66 5.88 -3.11
CA SER A 223 -13.81 6.69 -4.31
C SER A 223 -12.49 7.32 -4.78
N GLU A 224 -11.54 7.44 -3.86
CA GLU A 224 -10.23 8.04 -4.08
C GLU A 224 -9.21 7.38 -3.14
N LEU A 225 -7.94 7.28 -3.59
CA LEU A 225 -6.83 6.91 -2.72
C LEU A 225 -5.99 8.13 -2.35
N LEU A 226 -5.34 8.09 -1.20
CA LEU A 226 -4.21 8.95 -0.87
C LEU A 226 -2.98 8.08 -0.65
N ILE A 227 -1.93 8.35 -1.42
CA ILE A 227 -0.69 7.57 -1.40
C ILE A 227 0.41 8.44 -0.85
N GLY A 228 1.03 7.99 0.25
CA GLY A 228 2.22 8.60 0.82
C GLY A 228 3.43 7.71 0.56
N VAL A 229 4.50 8.25 -0.03
CA VAL A 229 5.72 7.50 -0.34
C VAL A 229 6.92 8.16 0.33
N GLU A 230 7.69 7.39 1.10
CA GLU A 230 8.97 7.79 1.66
C GLU A 230 10.10 7.18 0.84
N SER A 231 10.90 8.03 0.19
CA SER A 231 12.10 7.60 -0.53
C SER A 231 13.15 8.73 -0.54
N PRO A 232 14.37 8.48 -0.03
CA PRO A 232 14.85 7.23 0.57
C PRO A 232 14.18 6.95 1.93
N VAL A 233 14.07 5.68 2.31
CA VAL A 233 13.58 5.27 3.63
C VAL A 233 14.58 5.68 4.70
N LEU A 234 14.15 6.49 5.67
CA LEU A 234 15.02 7.05 6.71
C LEU A 234 14.89 6.23 8.00
N ALA A 235 15.59 5.10 8.09
CA ALA A 235 15.53 4.21 9.24
C ALA A 235 15.75 4.96 10.57
N GLY A 236 14.76 4.92 11.46
CA GLY A 236 14.81 5.55 12.79
C GLY A 236 14.56 7.06 12.82
N ALA A 237 14.26 7.70 11.68
CA ALA A 237 13.83 9.09 11.64
C ALA A 237 12.30 9.19 11.82
N GLU A 238 11.85 9.90 12.84
CA GLU A 238 10.43 10.16 13.09
C GLU A 238 10.16 11.67 13.08
N PRO A 239 9.04 12.13 12.48
CA PRO A 239 8.03 11.34 11.75
C PRO A 239 8.51 10.91 10.34
N LEU A 240 7.73 10.04 9.68
CA LEU A 240 7.90 9.73 8.25
C LEU A 240 7.96 11.00 7.39
N VAL A 241 8.88 11.04 6.42
CA VAL A 241 8.97 12.14 5.44
C VAL A 241 8.37 11.68 4.11
N LEU A 242 7.05 11.84 3.99
CA LEU A 242 6.26 11.34 2.87
C LEU A 242 6.05 12.42 1.81
N LYS A 243 6.13 12.00 0.54
CA LYS A 243 5.51 12.72 -0.57
C LYS A 243 4.14 12.14 -0.83
N TRP A 244 3.16 13.01 -1.05
CA TRP A 244 1.77 12.64 -1.15
C TRP A 244 1.21 12.88 -2.54
N GLU A 245 0.32 12.01 -2.97
CA GLU A 245 -0.51 12.21 -4.14
C GLU A 245 -1.90 11.57 -3.93
N THR A 246 -2.93 12.20 -4.47
CA THR A 246 -4.29 11.68 -4.47
C THR A 246 -4.57 10.96 -5.78
N LEU A 247 -5.19 9.78 -5.74
CA LEU A 247 -5.55 8.99 -6.91
C LEU A 247 -7.08 8.85 -7.00
N PRO A 248 -7.77 9.71 -7.76
CA PRO A 248 -9.19 9.55 -8.05
C PRO A 248 -9.46 8.24 -8.80
N LEU A 249 -10.45 7.48 -8.33
CA LEU A 249 -10.88 6.27 -9.02
C LEU A 249 -12.02 6.62 -10.00
N PRO A 250 -12.03 6.04 -11.20
CA PRO A 250 -13.07 6.32 -12.19
C PRO A 250 -14.47 5.89 -11.74
N GLN A 251 -14.54 4.90 -10.84
CA GLN A 251 -15.76 4.43 -10.21
C GLN A 251 -15.48 4.09 -8.74
N PRO A 252 -16.34 4.53 -7.81
CA PRO A 252 -16.26 4.07 -6.42
C PRO A 252 -16.51 2.56 -6.30
N GLY A 253 -15.89 1.93 -5.30
CA GLY A 253 -16.12 0.54 -4.91
C GLY A 253 -16.52 0.44 -3.43
N ALA A 254 -17.08 -0.69 -3.01
CA ALA A 254 -17.43 -0.90 -1.60
C ALA A 254 -16.18 -1.05 -0.72
N SER A 255 -15.04 -1.43 -1.30
CA SER A 255 -13.73 -1.36 -0.66
C SER A 255 -12.57 -1.45 -1.65
N LEU A 256 -11.35 -1.15 -1.22
CA LEU A 256 -10.16 -1.34 -2.06
C LEU A 256 -9.93 -2.82 -2.40
N HIS A 257 -10.26 -3.74 -1.49
CA HIS A 257 -10.23 -5.18 -1.76
C HIS A 257 -11.16 -5.58 -2.91
N GLU A 258 -12.38 -5.03 -2.97
CA GLU A 258 -13.32 -5.33 -4.05
C GLU A 258 -12.75 -4.92 -5.42
N LEU A 259 -11.99 -3.83 -5.47
CA LEU A 259 -11.35 -3.35 -6.70
C LEU A 259 -10.08 -4.13 -7.06
N ILE A 260 -9.28 -4.55 -6.06
CA ILE A 260 -8.00 -5.22 -6.29
C ILE A 260 -8.15 -6.74 -6.49
N ALA A 261 -8.96 -7.41 -5.67
CA ALA A 261 -9.02 -8.87 -5.58
C ALA A 261 -9.43 -9.59 -6.87
N PRO A 262 -10.35 -9.06 -7.71
CA PRO A 262 -10.65 -9.64 -9.02
C PRO A 262 -9.44 -9.66 -9.97
N GLY A 263 -8.44 -8.81 -9.70
CA GLY A 263 -7.25 -8.69 -10.53
C GLY A 263 -7.50 -7.98 -11.85
N GLU A 264 -8.65 -7.31 -12.02
CA GLU A 264 -8.93 -6.50 -13.21
C GLU A 264 -8.15 -5.19 -13.16
N TRP A 265 -7.63 -4.75 -14.31
CA TRP A 265 -6.97 -3.46 -14.42
C TRP A 265 -8.02 -2.34 -14.39
N ILE A 266 -7.85 -1.40 -13.47
CA ILE A 266 -8.67 -0.20 -13.37
C ILE A 266 -7.78 0.99 -13.68
N GLU A 267 -8.07 1.64 -14.80
CA GLU A 267 -7.31 2.79 -15.31
C GLU A 267 -7.53 4.04 -14.44
N THR A 268 -6.45 4.80 -14.25
CA THR A 268 -6.45 6.13 -13.63
C THR A 268 -5.72 7.12 -14.55
N ASP A 269 -5.72 8.40 -14.19
CA ASP A 269 -5.16 9.48 -15.04
C ASP A 269 -4.32 10.47 -14.21
N LEU A 270 -3.37 9.98 -13.41
CA LEU A 270 -2.41 10.87 -12.71
C LEU A 270 -1.32 11.37 -13.64
N GLY A 271 -0.92 10.54 -14.59
CA GLY A 271 0.17 10.79 -15.50
C GLY A 271 1.54 10.37 -14.95
N ARG A 272 2.39 9.97 -15.88
CA ARG A 272 3.76 9.50 -15.65
C ARG A 272 4.61 10.43 -14.79
N ASP A 273 4.57 11.74 -15.07
CA ASP A 273 5.42 12.71 -14.37
C ASP A 273 5.03 12.85 -12.88
N THR A 274 3.73 12.74 -12.59
CA THR A 274 3.19 12.74 -11.23
C THR A 274 3.69 11.52 -10.46
N TRP A 275 3.57 10.32 -11.03
CA TRP A 275 4.11 9.09 -10.44
C TRP A 275 5.63 9.20 -10.17
N LYS A 276 6.40 9.71 -11.13
CA LYS A 276 7.84 9.93 -10.93
C LYS A 276 8.15 10.94 -9.82
N SER A 277 7.27 11.92 -9.58
CA SER A 277 7.50 12.95 -8.57
C SER A 277 7.52 12.40 -7.14
N LEU A 278 6.82 11.28 -6.89
CA LEU A 278 6.76 10.58 -5.59
C LEU A 278 8.10 9.99 -5.18
N ILE A 279 8.96 9.59 -6.13
CA ILE A 279 10.26 8.97 -5.85
C ILE A 279 11.37 9.74 -6.57
N ALA A 280 12.21 10.41 -5.79
CA ALA A 280 13.34 11.14 -6.34
C ALA A 280 14.30 10.19 -7.05
N ASN A 281 14.81 10.61 -8.21
CA ASN A 281 15.69 9.82 -9.09
C ASN A 281 15.05 8.55 -9.68
N SER A 282 13.72 8.41 -9.61
CA SER A 282 13.02 7.34 -10.32
C SER A 282 13.27 7.37 -11.83
N SER A 283 13.17 6.21 -12.44
CA SER A 283 13.35 5.97 -13.86
C SER A 283 12.14 5.20 -14.39
N LEU A 284 11.70 5.53 -15.60
CA LEU A 284 10.63 4.80 -16.30
C LEU A 284 10.98 4.76 -17.79
N GLN A 285 10.48 3.77 -18.51
CA GLN A 285 10.55 3.79 -19.97
C GLN A 285 9.57 4.84 -20.53
N SER A 286 9.74 5.25 -21.78
CA SER A 286 9.19 6.53 -22.25
C SER A 286 7.81 6.46 -22.92
N ASN A 287 7.34 5.30 -23.39
CA ASN A 287 6.25 5.24 -24.37
C ASN A 287 4.93 4.73 -23.76
N CYS A 288 4.76 3.43 -23.53
CA CYS A 288 3.59 2.95 -22.79
C CYS A 288 3.60 3.53 -21.36
N ASN A 289 2.43 3.96 -20.88
CA ASN A 289 2.20 4.47 -19.53
C ASN A 289 0.86 3.92 -19.00
N ARG A 290 0.83 2.63 -18.64
CA ARG A 290 -0.39 2.01 -18.09
C ARG A 290 -0.37 2.19 -16.58
N GLU A 291 -1.31 2.95 -16.04
CA GLU A 291 -1.40 3.25 -14.62
C GLU A 291 -2.74 2.83 -13.99
N GLY A 292 -2.78 2.82 -12.67
CA GLY A 292 -3.98 2.59 -11.86
C GLY A 292 -3.86 1.36 -10.98
N LEU A 293 -4.99 0.66 -10.79
CA LEU A 293 -5.05 -0.54 -9.98
C LEU A 293 -4.81 -1.78 -10.83
N ASN A 294 -4.03 -2.74 -10.32
CA ASN A 294 -3.63 -3.96 -11.02
C ASN A 294 -3.04 -3.69 -12.42
N ALA A 295 -2.23 -2.64 -12.57
CA ALA A 295 -1.56 -2.35 -13.82
C ALA A 295 -0.56 -3.47 -14.16
N ARG A 296 -0.89 -4.27 -15.17
CA ARG A 296 -0.07 -5.37 -15.71
C ARG A 296 -0.32 -5.55 -17.20
N ASN A 297 0.47 -6.38 -17.87
CA ASN A 297 0.03 -7.04 -19.10
C ASN A 297 -0.57 -8.44 -18.78
N ASP A 298 -0.98 -9.21 -19.79
CA ASP A 298 -1.54 -10.56 -19.61
C ASP A 298 -0.48 -11.66 -19.40
N ASN A 299 0.81 -11.33 -19.47
CA ASN A 299 1.90 -12.29 -19.34
C ASN A 299 2.72 -11.98 -18.09
N ASP A 300 2.67 -12.88 -17.11
CA ASP A 300 3.30 -12.74 -15.79
C ASP A 300 4.82 -12.49 -15.80
N SER A 301 5.48 -12.60 -16.96
CA SER A 301 6.91 -12.33 -17.17
C SER A 301 7.27 -10.84 -17.20
N TYR A 302 6.30 -9.93 -17.21
CA TYR A 302 6.53 -8.49 -17.39
C TYR A 302 6.12 -7.67 -16.17
N ALA A 303 6.51 -6.39 -16.19
CA ALA A 303 6.31 -5.49 -15.08
C ALA A 303 4.82 -5.36 -14.72
N LYS A 304 4.54 -5.42 -13.43
CA LYS A 304 3.18 -5.39 -12.86
C LYS A 304 3.21 -4.68 -11.51
N VAL A 305 2.13 -3.97 -11.18
CA VAL A 305 2.01 -3.21 -9.93
C VAL A 305 0.56 -3.10 -9.49
N ARG A 306 0.29 -3.29 -8.19
CA ARG A 306 -1.08 -3.29 -7.64
C ARG A 306 -1.67 -1.90 -7.58
N VAL A 307 -0.89 -0.90 -7.19
CA VAL A 307 -1.25 0.53 -7.24
C VAL A 307 -0.06 1.28 -7.81
N GLY A 308 -0.13 1.75 -9.04
CA GLY A 308 1.04 2.35 -9.67
C GLY A 308 0.96 2.50 -11.18
N ILE A 309 2.13 2.62 -11.80
CA ILE A 309 2.32 2.70 -13.24
C ILE A 309 3.31 1.64 -13.72
N ILE A 310 3.02 1.02 -14.86
CA ILE A 310 3.98 0.24 -15.65
C ILE A 310 4.29 0.99 -16.95
N THR A 311 5.53 0.88 -17.42
CA THR A 311 5.98 1.55 -18.63
C THR A 311 6.76 0.62 -19.54
N ASN A 312 6.82 0.97 -20.82
CA ASN A 312 7.51 0.22 -21.87
C ASN A 312 8.22 1.19 -22.83
N GLU A 313 9.30 0.75 -23.49
CA GLU A 313 9.95 1.50 -24.56
C GLU A 313 9.24 1.36 -25.92
N GLN A 314 8.24 0.49 -26.04
CA GLN A 314 7.29 0.51 -27.16
C GLN A 314 5.99 1.26 -26.80
N ASP A 315 5.27 1.70 -27.84
CA ASP A 315 3.99 2.41 -27.71
C ASP A 315 2.89 1.57 -27.03
N ASN A 316 3.02 0.24 -27.06
CA ASN A 316 2.08 -0.68 -26.43
C ASN A 316 2.64 -1.25 -25.12
N CYS A 317 1.73 -1.61 -24.22
CA CYS A 317 2.04 -2.16 -22.91
C CYS A 317 2.11 -3.70 -22.92
N ASN A 318 2.58 -4.32 -24.00
CA ASN A 318 2.61 -5.78 -24.11
C ASN A 318 3.87 -6.41 -23.50
N THR A 319 4.95 -5.64 -23.38
CA THR A 319 6.23 -6.10 -22.83
C THR A 319 6.83 -5.10 -21.84
N PRO A 320 6.06 -4.56 -20.88
CA PRO A 320 6.57 -3.52 -19.99
C PRO A 320 7.72 -4.05 -19.12
N ASP A 321 8.81 -3.28 -19.04
CA ASP A 321 10.02 -3.65 -18.29
C ASP A 321 10.29 -2.69 -17.12
N ALA A 322 9.35 -1.81 -16.79
CA ALA A 322 9.50 -0.84 -15.72
C ALA A 322 8.19 -0.63 -14.96
N TRP A 323 8.27 -0.42 -13.65
CA TRP A 323 7.15 -0.10 -12.78
C TRP A 323 7.52 0.91 -11.68
N LEU A 324 6.52 1.61 -11.17
CA LEU A 324 6.62 2.46 -10.00
C LEU A 324 5.30 2.38 -9.21
N GLY A 325 5.37 2.13 -7.91
CA GLY A 325 4.19 2.10 -7.05
C GLY A 325 4.30 1.11 -5.88
N VAL A 326 3.15 0.56 -5.48
CA VAL A 326 2.96 -0.38 -4.37
C VAL A 326 2.50 -1.74 -4.91
N GLY A 327 3.04 -2.83 -4.38
CA GLY A 327 2.78 -4.18 -4.85
C GLY A 327 3.35 -4.45 -6.24
N GLY A 328 4.56 -3.95 -6.48
CA GLY A 328 5.32 -4.16 -7.72
C GLY A 328 5.92 -5.57 -7.82
N ASP A 329 6.16 -6.01 -9.04
CA ASP A 329 7.01 -7.15 -9.37
C ASP A 329 7.49 -7.04 -10.83
N TYR A 330 8.66 -7.61 -11.11
CA TYR A 330 9.16 -7.83 -12.47
C TYR A 330 10.10 -9.04 -12.45
N PRO A 331 9.72 -10.21 -13.00
CA PRO A 331 10.55 -11.41 -12.89
C PRO A 331 11.78 -11.45 -13.81
N GLY A 332 12.02 -10.42 -14.63
CA GLY A 332 13.33 -10.15 -15.22
C GLY A 332 13.38 -9.95 -16.73
N GLY A 333 14.56 -9.52 -17.20
CA GLY A 333 14.88 -9.24 -18.60
C GLY A 333 15.96 -8.16 -18.79
N CYS A 334 16.13 -7.28 -17.78
CA CYS A 334 16.99 -6.09 -17.88
C CYS A 334 18.24 -6.08 -16.96
N GLY A 335 18.71 -7.25 -16.50
CA GLY A 335 20.05 -7.41 -15.92
C GLY A 335 20.25 -6.98 -14.46
N ILE A 336 19.18 -6.82 -13.68
CA ILE A 336 19.23 -6.55 -12.23
C ILE A 336 18.18 -7.40 -11.48
N ALA A 337 18.46 -7.70 -10.21
CA ALA A 337 17.53 -8.40 -9.32
C ALA A 337 16.35 -7.50 -8.94
N THR A 338 15.18 -8.13 -8.78
CA THR A 338 13.86 -7.51 -8.70
C THR A 338 13.07 -8.14 -7.55
N ASP A 339 13.39 -7.69 -6.34
CA ASP A 339 12.72 -8.13 -5.11
C ASP A 339 11.92 -7.01 -4.44
N GLY A 340 11.96 -5.80 -5.02
CA GLY A 340 11.25 -4.64 -4.49
C GLY A 340 9.73 -4.78 -4.65
N THR A 341 8.99 -4.55 -3.58
CA THR A 341 7.51 -4.56 -3.60
C THR A 341 6.90 -3.17 -3.61
N VAL A 342 7.66 -2.16 -3.17
CA VAL A 342 7.29 -0.75 -3.16
C VAL A 342 8.48 0.06 -3.65
N GLY A 343 8.23 0.97 -4.57
CA GLY A 343 9.23 1.89 -5.05
C GLY A 343 9.25 2.01 -6.56
N ASN A 344 10.43 1.89 -7.15
CA ASN A 344 10.62 2.02 -8.58
C ASN A 344 11.63 1.00 -9.10
N PHE A 345 11.23 0.28 -10.14
CA PHE A 345 12.11 -0.51 -10.97
C PHE A 345 12.06 -0.01 -12.40
N ALA A 346 13.22 0.17 -13.03
CA ALA A 346 13.26 0.32 -14.48
C ALA A 346 14.61 -0.11 -15.06
N GLY A 347 14.55 -0.79 -16.20
CA GLY A 347 15.71 -1.16 -17.00
C GLY A 347 15.48 -0.87 -18.49
N CYS A 348 16.23 -1.57 -19.37
CA CYS A 348 15.96 -1.61 -20.80
C CYS A 348 15.62 -0.24 -21.45
N GLN A 349 16.59 0.69 -21.43
CA GLN A 349 16.44 2.05 -22.00
C GLN A 349 15.48 3.00 -21.26
N ALA A 350 15.37 2.86 -19.94
CA ALA A 350 14.64 3.82 -19.12
C ALA A 350 15.29 5.21 -19.05
N ASP A 351 14.47 6.23 -18.80
CA ASP A 351 14.82 7.65 -18.97
C ASP A 351 15.83 8.22 -17.96
N ASN A 352 16.05 7.54 -16.84
CA ASN A 352 17.08 7.85 -15.85
C ASN A 352 17.97 6.63 -15.57
N GLY A 353 18.23 5.83 -16.62
CA GLY A 353 19.05 4.63 -16.56
C GLY A 353 18.39 3.50 -15.76
N THR A 354 19.17 2.46 -15.49
CA THR A 354 18.71 1.33 -14.68
C THR A 354 18.57 1.75 -13.21
N GLN A 355 17.38 1.58 -12.64
CA GLN A 355 17.07 1.89 -11.25
C GLN A 355 16.37 0.72 -10.57
N ASN A 356 16.71 0.51 -9.29
CA ASN A 356 15.96 -0.34 -8.35
C ASN A 356 15.95 0.40 -7.01
N LEU A 357 14.90 1.17 -6.77
CA LEU A 357 14.76 2.05 -5.61
C LEU A 357 13.65 1.52 -4.73
N TYR A 358 13.97 1.16 -3.50
CA TYR A 358 12.96 0.81 -2.50
C TYR A 358 12.40 2.07 -1.83
N ALA A 359 11.13 1.99 -1.46
CA ALA A 359 10.43 3.02 -0.72
C ALA A 359 9.52 2.37 0.35
N PHE A 360 9.06 3.18 1.30
CA PHE A 360 7.98 2.80 2.20
C PHE A 360 6.71 3.54 1.78
N ALA A 361 5.58 2.86 1.72
CA ALA A 361 4.32 3.47 1.29
C ALA A 361 3.20 3.30 2.31
N LEU A 362 2.38 4.35 2.41
CA LEU A 362 1.08 4.34 3.08
C LEU A 362 0.02 4.52 2.00
N VAL A 363 -1.06 3.74 2.07
CA VAL A 363 -2.23 3.92 1.21
C VAL A 363 -3.46 4.11 2.09
N PHE A 364 -4.20 5.17 1.81
CA PHE A 364 -5.45 5.53 2.45
C PHE A 364 -6.60 5.51 1.44
N VAL A 365 -7.83 5.40 1.94
CA VAL A 365 -9.08 5.46 1.15
C VAL A 365 -10.06 6.45 1.75
N ARG A 366 -10.97 6.98 0.93
CA ARG A 366 -12.19 7.66 1.36
C ARG A 366 -13.29 7.64 0.31
#